data_AF-A0A1H4QZL1-F1
#
_entry.id   AF-A0A1H4QZL1-F1
#
_cell.length_a   1.000
_cell.length_b   1.000
_cell.length_c   1.000
_cell.angle_alpha   90.00
_cell.angle_beta   90.00
_cell.angle_gamma   90.00
#
_symmetry.space_group_name_H-M   'P 1'
#
loop_
_entity.id
_entity.type
_entity.pdbx_description
1 polymer ?
#
loop_
_entity_poly.entity_id
_entity_poly.type
_entity_poly.pdbx_seq_one_letter_code
_entity_poly.pdbx_strand_id
1 'polypeptide(L)'
;MATETASRCDTPATALTATAAFGLLLGWATYGLHGTSPLVERATNSVSTWIIWTAAAGALIRARQLAVRGGAVMMLATCGGYYAASTLGGTFGAGGLGTAAVWSVAGLAGGPLLGWAGWTLRRGRGTCGRWPGRSS
;
A
#
# COMPACT_ATOMS: atom_id res chain seq x y z
N MET A 1 22.39 -3.13 -25.51
CA MET A 1 22.14 -1.90 -24.70
C MET A 1 20.67 -1.54 -24.53
N ALA A 2 19.76 -1.82 -25.48
CA ALA A 2 18.32 -1.54 -25.32
C ALA A 2 17.58 -2.52 -24.38
N THR A 3 18.05 -3.76 -24.26
CA THR A 3 17.40 -4.82 -23.44
C THR A 3 17.63 -4.65 -21.94
N GLU A 4 18.80 -4.18 -21.51
CA GLU A 4 19.10 -3.91 -20.09
C GLU A 4 18.33 -2.70 -19.55
N THR A 5 18.10 -1.68 -20.39
CA THR A 5 17.35 -0.47 -20.02
C THR A 5 15.84 -0.76 -19.92
N ALA A 6 15.30 -1.59 -20.80
CA ALA A 6 13.93 -2.09 -20.70
C ALA A 6 13.73 -2.92 -19.42
N SER A 7 14.55 -3.95 -19.19
CA SER A 7 14.46 -4.83 -18.00
C SER A 7 14.56 -4.07 -16.67
N ARG A 8 15.40 -3.03 -16.60
CA ARG A 8 15.51 -2.15 -15.43
C ARG A 8 14.30 -1.22 -15.24
N CYS A 9 13.60 -0.84 -16.30
CA CYS A 9 12.36 -0.05 -16.21
C CYS A 9 11.15 -0.93 -15.90
N ASP A 10 11.15 -2.18 -16.35
CA ASP A 10 10.07 -3.12 -16.11
C ASP A 10 9.97 -3.49 -14.64
N THR A 11 11.10 -3.61 -13.93
CA THR A 11 11.12 -3.94 -12.49
C THR A 11 10.39 -2.90 -11.60
N PRO A 12 10.66 -1.58 -11.70
CA PRO A 12 9.94 -0.56 -10.95
C PRO A 12 8.51 -0.37 -11.44
N ALA A 13 8.25 -0.42 -12.75
CA ALA A 13 6.90 -0.34 -13.29
C ALA A 13 6.04 -1.51 -12.78
N THR A 14 6.53 -2.73 -12.86
CA THR A 14 5.85 -3.94 -12.36
C THR A 14 5.57 -3.84 -10.87
N ALA A 15 6.52 -3.37 -10.06
CA ALA A 15 6.32 -3.19 -8.63
C ALA A 15 5.20 -2.17 -8.32
N LEU A 16 5.19 -1.03 -9.02
CA LEU A 16 4.15 -0.02 -8.84
C LEU A 16 2.79 -0.51 -9.36
N THR A 17 2.75 -1.19 -10.50
CA THR A 17 1.53 -1.78 -11.06
C THR A 17 0.95 -2.84 -10.14
N ALA A 18 1.78 -3.75 -9.61
CA ALA A 18 1.35 -4.75 -8.64
C ALA A 18 0.83 -4.10 -7.35
N THR A 19 1.51 -3.05 -6.88
CA THR A 19 1.08 -2.28 -5.71
C THR A 19 -0.27 -1.58 -5.96
N ALA A 20 -0.45 -0.97 -7.13
CA ALA A 20 -1.70 -0.34 -7.52
C ALA A 20 -2.84 -1.36 -7.65
N ALA A 21 -2.61 -2.47 -8.34
CA ALA A 21 -3.59 -3.54 -8.51
C ALA A 21 -4.02 -4.12 -7.16
N PHE A 22 -3.07 -4.41 -6.28
CA PHE A 22 -3.37 -4.87 -4.92
C PHE A 22 -4.14 -3.81 -4.13
N GLY A 23 -3.72 -2.54 -4.21
CA GLY A 23 -4.40 -1.43 -3.55
C GLY A 23 -5.87 -1.32 -3.98
N LEU A 24 -6.14 -1.35 -5.30
CA LEU A 24 -7.49 -1.33 -5.86
C LEU A 24 -8.33 -2.51 -5.34
N LEU A 25 -7.79 -3.72 -5.38
CA LEU A 25 -8.47 -4.92 -4.89
C LEU A 25 -8.76 -4.85 -3.39
N LEU A 26 -7.81 -4.36 -2.59
CA LEU A 26 -7.98 -4.16 -1.16
C LEU A 26 -9.12 -3.17 -0.88
N GLY A 27 -9.14 -2.03 -1.56
CA GLY A 27 -10.19 -1.02 -1.39
C GLY A 27 -11.56 -1.55 -1.77
N TRP A 28 -11.64 -2.26 -2.90
CA TRP A 28 -12.86 -2.91 -3.36
C TRP A 28 -13.37 -3.96 -2.38
N ALA A 29 -12.47 -4.82 -1.88
CA ALA A 29 -12.81 -5.84 -0.89
C ALA A 29 -13.29 -5.21 0.42
N THR A 30 -12.66 -4.13 0.88
CA THR A 30 -13.09 -3.40 2.08
C THR A 30 -14.51 -2.87 1.95
N TYR A 31 -14.90 -2.37 0.76
CA TYR A 31 -16.28 -1.98 0.49
C TYR A 31 -17.21 -3.20 0.38
N GLY A 32 -16.83 -4.24 -0.36
CA GLY A 32 -17.68 -5.42 -0.56
C GLY A 32 -17.96 -6.22 0.71
N LEU A 33 -17.03 -6.17 1.68
CA LEU A 33 -17.18 -6.82 2.98
C LEU A 33 -17.98 -5.97 3.99
N HIS A 34 -18.33 -4.73 3.64
CA HIS A 34 -19.14 -3.84 4.46
C HIS A 34 -20.54 -4.43 4.63
N GLY A 35 -21.06 -4.48 5.86
CA GLY A 35 -22.39 -5.02 6.16
C GLY A 35 -22.50 -6.56 6.19
N THR A 36 -21.40 -7.30 6.02
CA THR A 36 -21.41 -8.77 6.14
C THR A 36 -21.52 -9.23 7.60
N SER A 37 -20.72 -8.64 8.50
CA SER A 37 -20.86 -8.79 9.95
C SER A 37 -20.16 -7.63 10.68
N PRO A 38 -20.57 -7.29 11.93
CA PRO A 38 -19.96 -6.20 12.69
C PRO A 38 -18.47 -6.37 12.94
N LEU A 39 -17.99 -7.62 13.06
CA LEU A 39 -16.59 -7.92 13.33
C LEU A 39 -15.73 -7.77 12.07
N VAL A 40 -16.24 -8.25 10.92
CA VAL A 40 -15.58 -8.08 9.63
C VAL A 40 -15.53 -6.61 9.25
N GLU A 41 -16.61 -5.86 9.46
CA GLU A 41 -16.68 -4.43 9.17
C GLU A 41 -15.65 -3.62 9.99
N ARG A 42 -15.53 -3.91 11.29
CA ARG A 42 -14.50 -3.29 12.13
C ARG A 42 -13.08 -3.66 11.69
N ALA A 43 -12.86 -4.89 11.22
CA ALA A 43 -11.54 -5.34 10.80
C ALA A 43 -11.12 -4.73 9.44
N THR A 44 -12.02 -4.73 8.45
CA THR A 44 -11.75 -4.22 7.10
C THR A 44 -11.71 -2.69 7.07
N ASN A 45 -12.52 -2.04 7.89
CA ASN A 45 -12.56 -0.59 8.03
C ASN A 45 -11.61 -0.05 9.12
N SER A 46 -10.74 -0.90 9.68
CA SER A 46 -9.71 -0.45 10.59
C SER A 46 -8.55 0.20 9.84
N VAL A 47 -8.14 1.38 10.29
CA VAL A 47 -6.94 2.09 9.84
C VAL A 47 -5.71 1.17 9.88
N SER A 48 -5.66 0.23 10.84
CA SER A 48 -4.58 -0.75 10.97
C SER A 48 -4.40 -1.63 9.74
N THR A 49 -5.48 -2.06 9.08
CA THR A 49 -5.41 -2.90 7.88
C THR A 49 -4.70 -2.15 6.75
N TRP A 50 -5.03 -0.89 6.56
CA TRP A 50 -4.47 -0.03 5.52
C TRP A 50 -2.99 0.28 5.82
N ILE A 51 -2.66 0.52 7.09
CA ILE A 51 -1.29 0.72 7.59
C ILE A 51 -0.42 -0.52 7.32
N ILE A 52 -0.89 -1.71 7.72
CA ILE A 52 -0.14 -2.96 7.61
C ILE A 52 0.20 -3.27 6.16
N TRP A 53 -0.78 -3.22 5.27
CA TRP A 53 -0.56 -3.55 3.86
C TRP A 53 0.33 -2.54 3.14
N THR A 54 0.19 -1.25 3.46
CA THR A 54 1.06 -0.20 2.89
C THR A 54 2.51 -0.34 3.36
N ALA A 55 2.72 -0.66 4.64
CA ALA A 55 4.04 -0.96 5.16
C ALA A 55 4.61 -2.26 4.55
N ALA A 56 3.78 -3.29 4.37
CA ALA A 56 4.20 -4.54 3.73
C ALA A 56 4.65 -4.32 2.28
N ALA A 57 3.91 -3.55 1.48
CA ALA A 57 4.30 -3.18 0.13
C ALA A 57 5.67 -2.46 0.11
N GLY A 58 5.86 -1.49 1.01
CA GLY A 58 7.14 -0.81 1.19
C GLY A 58 8.30 -1.73 1.58
N ALA A 59 8.04 -2.71 2.45
CA ALA A 59 9.02 -3.71 2.86
C ALA A 59 9.45 -4.61 1.69
N LEU A 60 8.53 -4.98 0.80
CA LEU A 60 8.83 -5.85 -0.34
C LEU A 60 9.68 -5.15 -1.42
N ILE A 61 9.54 -3.84 -1.56
CA ILE A 61 10.25 -3.03 -2.55
C ILE A 61 11.73 -2.84 -2.16
N ARG A 62 12.64 -3.08 -3.13
CA ARG A 62 14.09 -3.00 -2.86
C ARG A 62 14.59 -1.56 -2.74
N ALA A 63 14.18 -0.64 -3.61
CA ALA A 63 14.71 0.73 -3.63
C ALA A 63 13.90 1.66 -2.70
N ARG A 64 14.58 2.47 -1.87
CA ARG A 64 13.94 3.37 -0.90
C ARG A 64 12.94 4.33 -1.58
N GLN A 65 13.35 4.99 -2.66
CA GLN A 65 12.50 5.92 -3.41
C GLN A 65 11.29 5.21 -4.02
N LEU A 66 11.46 3.98 -4.49
CA LEU A 66 10.37 3.18 -5.02
C LEU A 66 9.42 2.71 -3.90
N ALA A 67 9.91 2.43 -2.69
CA ALA A 67 9.09 2.07 -1.55
C ALA A 67 8.21 3.24 -1.07
N VAL A 68 8.76 4.46 -1.06
CA VAL A 68 8.00 5.70 -0.80
C VAL A 68 6.90 5.89 -1.85
N ARG A 69 7.26 5.82 -3.14
CA ARG A 69 6.29 5.95 -4.25
C ARG A 69 5.24 4.84 -4.21
N GLY A 70 5.65 3.61 -3.92
CA GLY A 70 4.78 2.45 -3.76
C GLY A 70 3.78 2.67 -2.63
N GLY A 71 4.22 3.20 -1.49
CA GLY A 71 3.33 3.53 -0.38
C GLY A 71 2.26 4.58 -0.76
N ALA A 72 2.63 5.63 -1.49
CA ALA A 72 1.66 6.60 -2.02
C ALA A 72 0.68 5.95 -3.01
N VAL A 73 1.19 5.18 -3.98
CA VAL A 73 0.39 4.49 -5.00
C VAL A 73 -0.58 3.51 -4.35
N MET A 74 -0.12 2.72 -3.37
CA MET A 74 -0.96 1.79 -2.61
C MET A 74 -2.16 2.52 -2.03
N MET A 75 -1.91 3.62 -1.32
CA MET A 75 -2.95 4.29 -0.54
C MET A 75 -3.95 5.03 -1.42
N LEU A 76 -3.49 5.64 -2.51
CA LEU A 76 -4.35 6.21 -3.55
C LEU A 76 -5.19 5.15 -4.25
N ALA A 77 -4.57 4.02 -4.60
CA ALA A 77 -5.25 2.90 -5.25
C ALA A 77 -6.31 2.28 -4.34
N THR A 78 -6.04 2.13 -3.04
CA THR A 78 -7.03 1.63 -2.07
C THR A 78 -8.19 2.60 -1.89
N CYS A 79 -7.93 3.91 -1.80
CA CYS A 79 -9.00 4.90 -1.83
C CYS A 79 -9.82 4.79 -3.13
N GLY A 80 -9.15 4.75 -4.29
CA GLY A 80 -9.79 4.62 -5.58
C GLY A 80 -10.67 3.37 -5.70
N GLY A 81 -10.16 2.21 -5.27
CA GLY A 81 -10.89 0.94 -5.30
C GLY A 81 -12.13 0.95 -4.41
N TYR A 82 -12.02 1.50 -3.19
CA TYR A 82 -13.14 1.63 -2.26
C TYR A 82 -14.24 2.53 -2.85
N TYR A 83 -13.87 3.74 -3.32
CA TYR A 83 -14.86 4.69 -3.82
C TYR A 83 -15.43 4.30 -5.18
N ALA A 84 -14.66 3.63 -6.05
CA ALA A 84 -15.16 3.05 -7.29
C ALA A 84 -16.22 1.98 -7.00
N ALA A 85 -15.93 1.04 -6.08
CA ALA A 85 -16.89 0.04 -5.64
C ALA A 85 -18.15 0.68 -5.05
N SER A 86 -17.99 1.73 -4.25
CA SER A 86 -19.11 2.45 -3.63
C SER A 86 -19.98 3.22 -4.63
N THR A 87 -19.36 3.74 -5.70
CA THR A 87 -20.06 4.44 -6.78
C THR A 87 -20.87 3.44 -7.61
N LEU A 88 -20.26 2.30 -7.96
CA LEU A 88 -20.95 1.22 -8.66
C LEU A 88 -22.04 0.56 -7.81
N GLY A 89 -21.87 0.54 -6.49
CA GLY A 89 -22.89 0.09 -5.54
C GLY A 89 -23.97 1.13 -5.23
N GLY A 90 -23.89 2.35 -5.77
CA GLY A 90 -24.91 3.39 -5.61
C GLY A 90 -24.99 4.03 -4.22
N THR A 91 -24.03 3.80 -3.32
CA THR A 91 -24.10 4.26 -1.92
C THR A 91 -23.12 5.38 -1.57
N PHE A 92 -22.16 5.70 -2.44
CA PHE A 92 -21.10 6.70 -2.19
C PHE A 92 -20.38 6.52 -0.84
N GLY A 93 -20.31 5.29 -0.31
CA GLY A 93 -19.62 4.95 0.93
C GLY A 93 -20.17 5.69 2.16
N ALA A 94 -19.63 5.42 3.35
CA ALA A 94 -20.17 5.95 4.60
C ALA A 94 -20.05 7.49 4.77
N GLY A 95 -19.42 8.22 3.84
CA GLY A 95 -19.17 9.66 4.00
C GLY A 95 -18.98 10.48 2.71
N GLY A 96 -19.29 9.93 1.54
CA GLY A 96 -19.28 10.67 0.27
C GLY A 96 -17.92 11.21 -0.19
N LEU A 97 -17.96 12.10 -1.20
CA LEU A 97 -16.77 12.69 -1.84
C LEU A 97 -15.86 13.46 -0.87
N GLY A 98 -16.43 14.11 0.15
CA GLY A 98 -15.66 14.85 1.15
C GLY A 98 -14.76 13.92 1.97
N THR A 99 -15.27 12.76 2.35
CA THR A 99 -14.49 11.74 3.07
C THR A 99 -13.43 11.13 2.16
N ALA A 100 -13.74 10.95 0.87
CA ALA A 100 -12.76 10.49 -0.13
C ALA A 100 -11.57 11.45 -0.25
N ALA A 101 -11.83 12.75 -0.30
CA ALA A 101 -10.79 13.76 -0.37
C ALA A 101 -9.89 13.74 0.88
N VAL A 102 -10.47 13.70 2.08
CA VAL A 102 -9.71 13.64 3.34
C VAL A 102 -8.81 12.40 3.39
N TRP A 103 -9.35 11.23 3.07
CA TRP A 103 -8.57 9.98 3.06
C TRP A 103 -7.50 9.96 1.98
N SER A 104 -7.75 10.57 0.82
CA SER A 104 -6.75 10.71 -0.23
C SER A 104 -5.60 11.61 0.21
N VAL A 105 -5.88 12.74 0.87
CA VAL A 105 -4.85 13.64 1.41
C VAL A 105 -4.07 12.97 2.54
N ALA A 106 -4.77 12.32 3.48
CA ALA A 106 -4.14 11.55 4.54
C ALA A 106 -3.27 10.42 3.98
N GLY A 107 -3.73 9.75 2.92
CA GLY A 107 -2.98 8.72 2.21
C GLY A 107 -1.77 9.24 1.44
N LEU A 108 -1.83 10.46 0.90
CA LEU A 108 -0.69 11.11 0.26
C LEU A 108 0.43 11.47 1.24
N ALA A 109 0.08 11.80 2.49
CA ALA A 109 1.07 12.04 3.53
C ALA A 109 1.53 10.73 4.20
N GLY A 110 0.59 9.87 4.59
CA GLY A 110 0.83 8.63 5.33
C GLY A 110 1.43 7.52 4.47
N GLY A 111 0.99 7.38 3.22
CA GLY A 111 1.46 6.35 2.28
C GLY A 111 2.97 6.34 2.10
N PRO A 112 3.61 7.47 1.73
CA PRO A 112 5.06 7.61 1.67
C PRO A 112 5.78 7.22 2.97
N LEU A 113 5.27 7.67 4.12
CA LEU A 113 5.87 7.42 5.42
C LEU A 113 5.81 5.93 5.79
N LEU A 114 4.67 5.29 5.53
CA LEU A 114 4.46 3.87 5.78
C LEU A 114 5.28 2.99 4.82
N GLY A 115 5.32 3.35 3.54
CA GLY A 115 6.17 2.67 2.55
C GLY A 115 7.65 2.76 2.93
N TRP A 116 8.09 3.92 3.42
CA TRP A 116 9.43 4.09 3.97
C TRP A 116 9.66 3.28 5.25
N ALA A 117 8.74 3.30 6.20
CA ALA A 117 8.83 2.56 7.45
C ALA A 117 8.91 1.04 7.22
N GLY A 118 8.13 0.51 6.28
CA GLY A 118 8.23 -0.89 5.87
C GLY A 118 9.60 -1.25 5.31
N TRP A 119 10.14 -0.39 4.45
CA TRP A 119 11.48 -0.56 3.87
C TRP A 119 12.57 -0.55 4.96
N THR A 120 12.51 0.39 5.91
CA THR A 120 13.51 0.48 6.99
C THR A 120 13.43 -0.72 7.92
N LEU A 121 12.24 -1.17 8.30
CA LEU A 121 12.06 -2.35 9.16
C LEU A 121 12.66 -3.63 8.57
N ARG A 122 12.48 -3.87 7.26
CA ARG A 122 13.09 -5.04 6.60
C ARG A 122 14.61 -4.95 6.54
N ARG A 123 15.14 -3.76 6.24
CA ARG A 123 16.59 -3.55 6.08
C ARG A 123 17.34 -3.50 7.41
N GLY A 124 16.74 -2.95 8.47
CA GLY A 124 17.30 -2.94 9.82
C GLY A 124 17.39 -4.35 10.44
N ARG A 125 16.50 -5.27 10.06
CA ARG A 125 16.59 -6.69 10.45
C ARG A 125 17.73 -7.44 9.76
N GLY A 126 18.19 -6.99 8.59
CA GLY A 126 19.33 -7.58 7.88
C GLY A 126 20.69 -7.19 8.47
N THR A 127 20.77 -6.06 9.18
CA THR A 127 22.01 -5.57 9.82
C THR A 127 22.25 -6.14 11.22
N CYS A 128 21.19 -6.53 11.95
CA CYS A 128 21.32 -7.16 13.26
C CYS A 128 21.85 -8.61 13.23
N GLY A 129 21.95 -9.23 12.04
CA GLY A 129 22.51 -10.58 11.88
C GLY A 129 24.02 -10.63 11.63
N ARG A 130 24.67 -9.49 11.35
CA ARG A 130 26.13 -9.44 11.16
C ARG A 130 26.79 -9.05 12.48
N TRP A 131 26.94 -10.03 13.36
CA TRP A 131 27.86 -9.93 14.49
C TRP A 131 29.28 -9.68 13.93
N PRO A 132 29.99 -8.61 14.32
CA PRO A 132 31.37 -8.39 13.92
C PRO A 132 32.25 -9.32 14.75
N GLY A 133 32.41 -10.57 14.31
CA GLY A 133 33.25 -11.52 15.03
C GLY A 133 33.08 -12.96 14.58
N ARG A 134 33.61 -13.31 13.41
CA ARG A 134 34.16 -14.64 13.13
C ARG A 134 35.00 -14.58 11.86
N SER A 135 36.28 -14.28 12.06
CA SER A 135 37.35 -14.74 11.20
C SER A 135 37.93 -15.99 11.85
N SER A 136 37.92 -17.10 11.12
CA SER A 136 38.79 -18.25 11.31
C SER A 136 39.05 -18.86 9.96
#